data_AF-A0A352JSB8-F1
#
_entry.id   AF-A0A352JSB8-F1
#
_cell.length_a   1.000
_cell.length_b   1.000
_cell.length_c   1.000
_cell.angle_alpha   90.00
_cell.angle_beta   90.00
_cell.angle_gamma   90.00
#
_symmetry.space_group_name_H-M   'P 1'
#
loop_
_entity.id
_entity.type
_entity.pdbx_description
1 polymer ?
#
loop_
_entity_poly.entity_id
_entity_poly.type
_entity_poly.pdbx_seq_one_letter_code
_entity_poly.pdbx_strand_id
1 'polypeptide(L)'
;MNKHVFILAMCAVMIAGCAKNPFSTRGTEPPIGAAGTWETPHSPEAVVGNLLNAYNEHVISNYQLCFSDSFLFSSPEDSIDATAGGRPYLFLDWNKQTEVSVSTSIFITFSNSDTMKQYLILYPASGHVDQINYTDAILYRDYSIQTVMTHAGIPDTTNYHGQATFHLIQETLSWWTIQWWEDLPAQSGALDWGDFKAEYRQ
;
A
#
# COMPACT_ATOMS: atom_id res chain seq x y z
N MET A 1 30.19 -62.93 32.37
CA MET A 1 29.72 -61.57 32.02
C MET A 1 28.38 -61.36 32.71
N ASN A 2 28.34 -60.52 33.74
CA ASN A 2 27.28 -60.51 34.76
C ASN A 2 25.96 -59.98 34.19
N LYS A 3 24.85 -60.71 34.42
CA LYS A 3 23.48 -60.34 33.98
C LYS A 3 23.09 -58.90 34.37
N HIS A 4 23.65 -58.39 35.46
CA HIS A 4 23.47 -57.00 35.92
C HIS A 4 24.05 -55.94 34.96
N VAL A 5 25.14 -56.25 34.24
CA VAL A 5 25.75 -55.33 33.26
C VAL A 5 24.87 -55.20 32.02
N PHE A 6 24.22 -56.29 31.61
CA PHE A 6 23.29 -56.29 30.46
C PHE A 6 22.01 -55.49 30.77
N ILE A 7 21.49 -55.59 31.99
CA ILE A 7 20.30 -54.83 32.42
C ILE A 7 20.63 -53.33 32.50
N LEU A 8 21.81 -52.96 33.02
CA LEU A 8 22.23 -51.56 33.09
C LEU A 8 22.41 -50.94 31.68
N ALA A 9 22.99 -51.71 30.76
CA ALA A 9 23.18 -51.27 29.37
C ALA A 9 21.83 -51.10 28.63
N MET A 10 20.85 -51.98 28.90
CA MET A 10 19.52 -51.90 28.28
C MET A 10 18.70 -50.71 28.81
N CYS A 11 18.82 -50.37 30.10
CA CYS A 11 18.19 -49.16 30.66
C CYS A 11 18.79 -47.86 30.09
N ALA A 12 20.09 -47.82 29.81
CA ALA A 12 20.75 -46.62 29.28
C ALA A 12 20.27 -46.25 27.86
N VAL A 13 19.91 -47.23 27.02
CA VAL A 13 19.42 -46.98 25.65
C VAL A 13 17.98 -46.42 25.65
N MET A 14 17.15 -46.81 26.62
CA MET A 14 15.75 -46.33 26.73
C MET A 14 15.66 -44.86 27.18
N ILE A 15 16.63 -44.35 27.95
CA ILE A 15 16.63 -42.96 28.43
C ILE A 15 17.09 -42.00 27.32
N ALA A 16 17.93 -42.46 26.38
CA ALA A 16 18.40 -41.65 25.25
C ALA A 16 17.33 -41.44 24.15
N GLY A 17 16.27 -42.27 24.12
CA GLY A 17 15.18 -42.16 23.15
C GLY A 17 14.10 -41.13 23.53
N CYS A 18 14.00 -40.75 24.80
CA CYS A 18 12.95 -39.84 25.31
C CYS A 18 13.38 -38.36 25.41
N ALA A 19 14.60 -38.02 25.00
CA ALA A 19 15.12 -36.65 25.09
C ALA A 19 14.73 -35.73 23.90
N LYS A 20 14.01 -36.25 22.89
CA LYS A 20 13.44 -35.41 21.82
C LYS A 20 11.96 -35.18 22.09
N ASN A 21 11.63 -34.00 22.60
CA ASN A 21 10.26 -33.55 22.80
C ASN A 21 9.52 -33.51 21.44
N PRO A 22 8.53 -34.39 21.17
CA PRO A 22 7.79 -34.39 19.91
C PRO A 22 6.88 -33.15 19.76
N PHE A 23 6.76 -32.34 20.81
CA PHE A 23 6.06 -31.04 20.82
C PHE A 23 7.02 -29.85 20.77
N SER A 24 8.30 -30.06 20.44
CA SER A 24 9.18 -28.93 20.14
C SER A 24 8.61 -28.18 18.94
N THR A 25 8.07 -26.99 19.17
CA THR A 25 7.73 -26.05 18.10
C THR A 25 9.00 -25.83 17.27
N ARG A 26 8.88 -25.88 15.95
CA ARG A 26 9.95 -25.40 15.07
C ARG A 26 10.26 -23.96 15.52
N GLY A 27 11.54 -23.57 15.50
CA GLY A 27 11.86 -22.15 15.66
C GLY A 27 11.07 -21.37 14.62
N THR A 28 10.44 -20.27 15.04
CA THR A 28 9.67 -19.41 14.14
C THR A 28 10.58 -19.03 12.98
N GLU A 29 10.28 -19.54 11.78
CA GLU A 29 10.93 -19.08 10.55
C GLU A 29 10.58 -17.59 10.43
N PRO A 30 11.57 -16.69 10.32
CA PRO A 30 11.28 -15.29 9.98
C PRO A 30 10.46 -15.27 8.69
N PRO A 31 9.46 -14.39 8.55
CA PRO A 31 8.65 -14.33 7.35
C PRO A 31 9.55 -14.19 6.12
N ILE A 32 9.47 -15.16 5.20
CA ILE A 32 10.14 -15.10 3.91
C ILE A 32 9.26 -14.26 2.99
N GLY A 33 9.65 -13.00 2.85
CA GLY A 33 8.94 -12.00 2.05
C GLY A 33 8.62 -10.78 2.92
N ALA A 34 8.79 -9.59 2.35
CA ALA A 34 8.18 -8.39 2.89
C ALA A 34 6.65 -8.55 2.73
N ALA A 35 6.03 -9.34 3.59
CA ALA A 35 4.63 -9.15 3.89
C ALA A 35 4.57 -7.73 4.43
N GLY A 36 4.15 -6.80 3.58
CA GLY A 36 4.08 -5.38 3.92
C GLY A 36 3.33 -5.14 5.21
N THR A 37 3.32 -3.91 5.71
CA THR A 37 2.64 -3.51 6.95
C THR A 37 1.11 -3.50 6.77
N TRP A 38 0.55 -4.63 6.32
CA TRP A 38 -0.85 -4.82 5.98
C TRP A 38 -1.66 -5.16 7.23
N GLU A 39 -2.72 -4.39 7.44
CA GLU A 39 -3.70 -4.60 8.47
C GLU A 39 -5.04 -5.05 7.87
N THR A 40 -5.88 -5.74 8.66
CA THR A 40 -7.22 -6.09 8.17
C THR A 40 -8.05 -4.80 8.04
N PRO A 41 -8.74 -4.56 6.91
CA PRO A 41 -9.48 -3.31 6.66
C PRO A 41 -10.82 -3.27 7.43
N HIS A 42 -10.76 -3.29 8.77
CA HIS A 42 -11.94 -3.28 9.64
C HIS A 42 -12.53 -1.88 9.87
N SER A 43 -11.84 -0.84 9.43
CA SER A 43 -12.27 0.55 9.52
C SER A 43 -11.80 1.35 8.31
N PRO A 44 -12.43 2.50 8.01
CA PRO A 44 -11.99 3.37 6.93
C PRO A 44 -10.52 3.82 7.06
N GLU A 45 -10.08 4.10 8.28
CA GLU A 45 -8.71 4.54 8.57
C GLU A 45 -7.69 3.44 8.32
N ALA A 46 -8.03 2.19 8.65
CA ALA A 46 -7.18 1.04 8.36
C ALA A 46 -6.95 0.89 6.83
N VAL A 47 -7.95 1.18 6.00
CA VAL A 47 -7.81 1.15 4.54
C VAL A 47 -6.85 2.25 4.06
N VAL A 48 -7.00 3.48 4.54
CA VAL A 48 -6.10 4.58 4.16
C VAL A 48 -4.66 4.34 4.68
N GLY A 49 -4.51 3.76 5.87
CA GLY A 49 -3.21 3.32 6.38
C GLY A 49 -2.58 2.23 5.52
N ASN A 50 -3.36 1.23 5.10
CA ASN A 50 -2.92 0.20 4.16
C ASN A 50 -2.53 0.77 2.80
N LEU A 51 -3.28 1.75 2.28
CA LEU A 51 -2.95 2.46 1.05
C LEU A 51 -1.58 3.13 1.19
N LEU A 52 -1.35 3.87 2.28
CA LEU A 52 -0.08 4.51 2.57
C LEU A 52 1.08 3.51 2.64
N ASN A 53 0.90 2.42 3.38
CA ASN A 53 1.91 1.38 3.54
C ASN A 53 2.21 0.71 2.20
N ALA A 54 1.19 0.30 1.46
CA ALA A 54 1.35 -0.33 0.15
C ALA A 54 2.06 0.59 -0.86
N TYR A 55 1.78 1.89 -0.80
CA TYR A 55 2.44 2.89 -1.66
C TYR A 55 3.92 3.03 -1.33
N ASN A 56 4.28 3.12 -0.04
CA ASN A 56 5.67 3.31 0.39
C ASN A 56 6.52 2.03 0.34
N GLU A 57 5.89 0.87 0.48
CA GLU A 57 6.53 -0.45 0.41
C GLU A 57 6.52 -1.02 -1.01
N HIS A 58 5.87 -0.35 -1.96
CA HIS A 58 5.70 -0.77 -3.35
C HIS A 58 5.06 -2.16 -3.51
N VAL A 59 4.14 -2.52 -2.60
CA VAL A 59 3.47 -3.83 -2.60
C VAL A 59 2.13 -3.74 -3.32
N ILE A 60 2.14 -3.99 -4.64
CA ILE A 60 0.94 -3.86 -5.49
C ILE A 60 -0.22 -4.77 -5.04
N SER A 61 0.09 -5.94 -4.48
CA SER A 61 -0.93 -6.87 -4.01
C SER A 61 -1.74 -6.32 -2.84
N ASN A 62 -1.12 -5.50 -1.99
CA ASN A 62 -1.78 -4.82 -0.88
C ASN A 62 -2.53 -3.60 -1.40
N TYR A 63 -1.93 -2.86 -2.32
CA TYR A 63 -2.53 -1.67 -2.92
C TYR A 63 -3.88 -1.98 -3.57
N GLN A 64 -3.95 -3.01 -4.42
CA GLN A 64 -5.19 -3.37 -5.11
C GLN A 64 -6.33 -3.79 -4.17
N LEU A 65 -6.02 -4.30 -2.97
CA LEU A 65 -7.01 -4.71 -1.96
C LEU A 65 -7.68 -3.52 -1.27
N CYS A 66 -7.12 -2.31 -1.41
CA CYS A 66 -7.71 -1.10 -0.84
C CYS A 66 -8.93 -0.62 -1.63
N PHE A 67 -9.15 -1.11 -2.86
CA PHE A 67 -10.16 -0.57 -3.79
C PHE A 67 -11.33 -1.53 -4.01
N SER A 68 -12.54 -0.96 -4.04
CA SER A 68 -13.75 -1.69 -4.42
C SER A 68 -13.74 -2.01 -5.92
N ASP A 69 -14.51 -3.00 -6.35
CA ASP A 69 -14.59 -3.34 -7.79
C ASP A 69 -15.25 -2.22 -8.63
N SER A 70 -16.00 -1.33 -7.98
CA SER A 70 -16.60 -0.14 -8.59
C SER A 70 -15.75 1.12 -8.45
N PHE A 71 -14.45 0.96 -8.12
CA PHE A 71 -13.56 2.09 -7.89
C PHE A 71 -13.48 3.07 -9.07
N LEU A 72 -13.50 4.35 -8.74
CA LEU A 72 -13.25 5.46 -9.64
C LEU A 72 -12.20 6.42 -9.05
N PHE A 73 -11.33 6.95 -9.89
CA PHE A 73 -10.47 8.08 -9.59
C PHE A 73 -10.91 9.30 -10.38
N SER A 74 -10.85 10.48 -9.77
CA SER A 74 -11.12 11.76 -10.42
C SER A 74 -10.09 12.80 -10.01
N SER A 75 -9.71 13.65 -10.96
CA SER A 75 -8.77 14.76 -10.77
C SER A 75 -9.29 15.99 -11.52
N PRO A 76 -9.05 17.23 -11.09
CA PRO A 76 -9.61 18.43 -11.75
C PRO A 76 -9.14 18.59 -13.20
N GLU A 77 -7.97 18.04 -13.52
CA GLU A 77 -7.41 17.99 -14.87
C GLU A 77 -8.32 17.23 -15.85
N ASP A 78 -9.25 16.39 -15.35
CA ASP A 78 -10.18 15.55 -16.11
C ASP A 78 -11.23 16.34 -16.93
N SER A 79 -11.26 17.69 -16.87
CA SER A 79 -12.30 18.46 -17.57
C SER A 79 -11.82 19.60 -18.48
N ILE A 80 -10.68 20.25 -18.23
CA ILE A 80 -10.23 21.40 -19.03
C ILE A 80 -8.71 21.41 -19.25
N ASP A 81 -7.91 21.20 -18.20
CA ASP A 81 -6.44 21.35 -18.27
C ASP A 81 -5.76 20.19 -19.01
N ALA A 82 -6.21 18.94 -18.85
CA ALA A 82 -5.69 17.83 -19.65
C ALA A 82 -5.96 18.01 -21.15
N THR A 83 -7.08 18.65 -21.51
CA THR A 83 -7.41 18.97 -22.90
C THR A 83 -6.52 20.09 -23.44
N ALA A 84 -6.24 21.12 -22.65
CA ALA A 84 -5.31 22.19 -23.01
C ALA A 84 -3.87 21.69 -23.16
N GLY A 85 -3.45 20.68 -22.38
CA GLY A 85 -2.18 19.97 -22.49
C GLY A 85 -2.11 18.93 -23.62
N GLY A 86 -3.17 18.79 -24.44
CA GLY A 86 -3.21 17.85 -25.57
C GLY A 86 -3.47 16.39 -25.20
N ARG A 87 -3.91 16.10 -23.98
CA ARG A 87 -4.23 14.76 -23.46
C ARG A 87 -5.68 14.68 -22.93
N PRO A 88 -6.70 14.94 -23.76
CA PRO A 88 -8.11 15.03 -23.32
C PRO A 88 -8.67 13.73 -22.73
N TYR A 89 -7.98 12.60 -22.86
CA TYR A 89 -8.40 11.28 -22.38
C TYR A 89 -7.54 10.76 -21.23
N LEU A 90 -6.71 11.62 -20.62
CA LEU A 90 -5.73 11.22 -19.62
C LEU A 90 -6.37 10.69 -18.34
N PHE A 91 -7.56 11.17 -17.97
CA PHE A 91 -8.28 10.70 -16.78
C PHE A 91 -9.60 9.99 -17.10
N LEU A 92 -9.99 9.95 -18.38
CA LEU A 92 -11.15 9.21 -18.84
C LEU A 92 -11.10 7.73 -18.39
N ASP A 93 -12.22 7.24 -17.85
CA ASP A 93 -12.41 5.85 -17.40
C ASP A 93 -11.33 5.35 -16.42
N TRP A 94 -10.86 6.21 -15.51
CA TRP A 94 -9.91 5.83 -14.47
C TRP A 94 -10.57 4.93 -13.39
N ASN A 95 -10.77 3.67 -13.75
CA ASN A 95 -11.31 2.63 -12.87
C ASN A 95 -10.20 1.86 -12.13
N LYS A 96 -10.58 0.84 -11.35
CA LYS A 96 -9.65 -0.02 -10.57
C LYS A 96 -8.53 -0.60 -11.42
N GLN A 97 -8.84 -1.07 -12.62
CA GLN A 97 -7.86 -1.70 -13.50
C GLN A 97 -6.80 -0.68 -13.94
N THR A 98 -7.23 0.53 -14.31
CA THR A 98 -6.33 1.64 -14.67
C THR A 98 -5.47 2.04 -13.48
N GLU A 99 -6.07 2.20 -12.30
CA GLU A 99 -5.37 2.58 -11.07
C GLU A 99 -4.28 1.58 -10.68
N VAL A 100 -4.60 0.28 -10.73
CA VAL A 100 -3.64 -0.79 -10.44
C VAL A 100 -2.53 -0.84 -11.50
N SER A 101 -2.86 -0.65 -12.77
CA SER A 101 -1.87 -0.62 -13.86
C SER A 101 -0.88 0.54 -13.71
N VAL A 102 -1.38 1.75 -13.48
CA VAL A 102 -0.55 2.96 -13.28
C VAL A 102 0.32 2.81 -12.05
N SER A 103 -0.26 2.37 -10.93
CA SER A 103 0.50 2.18 -9.69
C SER A 103 1.53 1.06 -9.79
N THR A 104 1.27 0.03 -10.60
CA THR A 104 2.28 -1.00 -10.90
C THR A 104 3.49 -0.38 -11.60
N SER A 105 3.27 0.49 -12.60
CA SER A 105 4.36 1.20 -13.28
C SER A 105 5.16 2.07 -12.31
N ILE A 106 4.48 2.85 -11.46
CA ILE A 106 5.12 3.66 -10.41
C ILE A 106 5.98 2.77 -9.51
N PHE A 107 5.40 1.70 -8.95
CA PHE A 107 6.07 0.83 -8.00
C PHE A 107 7.29 0.15 -8.63
N ILE A 108 7.20 -0.32 -9.88
CA ILE A 108 8.33 -0.90 -10.62
C ILE A 108 9.45 0.13 -10.82
N THR A 109 9.13 1.38 -11.15
CA THR A 109 10.11 2.45 -11.35
C THR A 109 10.91 2.74 -10.08
N PHE A 110 10.23 2.83 -8.93
CA PHE A 110 10.89 3.22 -7.67
C PHE A 110 11.47 2.06 -6.87
N SER A 111 10.95 0.84 -7.01
CA SER A 111 11.47 -0.35 -6.32
C SER A 111 12.76 -0.90 -6.94
N ASN A 112 12.95 -0.76 -8.25
CA ASN A 112 14.10 -1.33 -8.97
C ASN A 112 15.25 -0.35 -9.16
N SER A 113 15.21 0.80 -8.51
CA SER A 113 16.19 1.88 -8.72
C SER A 113 16.85 2.31 -7.42
N ASP A 114 18.18 2.31 -7.43
CA ASP A 114 18.97 2.92 -6.37
C ASP A 114 19.00 4.45 -6.48
N THR A 115 18.78 4.98 -7.68
CA THR A 115 18.85 6.42 -7.98
C THR A 115 17.50 7.11 -7.91
N MET A 116 16.40 6.36 -7.88
CA MET A 116 15.04 6.89 -7.78
C MET A 116 14.41 6.45 -6.47
N LYS A 117 13.83 7.41 -5.73
CA LYS A 117 13.09 7.15 -4.50
C LYS A 117 11.75 7.88 -4.54
N GLN A 118 10.74 7.28 -3.93
CA GLN A 118 9.42 7.86 -3.78
C GLN A 118 8.95 7.68 -2.34
N TYR A 119 8.34 8.72 -1.80
CA TYR A 119 7.77 8.73 -0.46
C TYR A 119 6.41 9.41 -0.49
N LEU A 120 5.41 8.77 0.10
CA LEU A 120 4.08 9.31 0.33
C LEU A 120 3.89 9.58 1.83
N ILE A 121 3.30 10.73 2.14
CA ILE A 121 2.83 11.08 3.47
C ILE A 121 1.37 11.53 3.35
N LEU A 122 0.53 11.04 4.27
CA LEU A 122 -0.88 11.44 4.40
C LEU A 122 -1.13 12.01 5.81
N TYR A 123 -1.93 13.06 5.90
CA TYR A 123 -2.35 13.68 7.15
C TYR A 123 -3.83 14.09 7.07
N PRO A 124 -4.59 14.05 8.18
CA PRO A 124 -5.96 14.55 8.19
C PRO A 124 -6.02 15.99 7.66
N ALA A 125 -6.92 16.24 6.70
CA ALA A 125 -6.98 17.53 6.04
C ALA A 125 -7.42 18.64 7.00
N SER A 126 -6.72 19.77 6.95
CA SER A 126 -7.09 20.91 7.80
C SER A 126 -8.45 21.49 7.37
N GLY A 127 -9.30 21.82 8.36
CA GLY A 127 -10.62 22.42 8.10
C GLY A 127 -11.71 21.46 7.62
N HIS A 128 -11.39 20.17 7.43
CA HIS A 128 -12.36 19.14 7.09
C HIS A 128 -12.50 18.13 8.24
N VAL A 129 -13.70 17.58 8.40
CA VAL A 129 -13.98 16.58 9.43
C VAL A 129 -14.38 15.29 8.72
N ASP A 130 -13.67 14.21 9.04
CA ASP A 130 -13.99 12.88 8.55
C ASP A 130 -15.43 12.51 8.91
N GLN A 131 -16.16 11.98 7.92
CA GLN A 131 -17.53 11.55 8.08
C GLN A 131 -17.54 10.02 8.08
N ILE A 132 -17.85 9.39 9.21
CA ILE A 132 -17.80 7.93 9.33
C ILE A 132 -19.16 7.44 9.79
N ASN A 133 -19.85 6.71 8.92
CA ASN A 133 -21.11 6.04 9.18
C ASN A 133 -20.89 4.53 9.31
N TYR A 134 -21.98 3.77 9.46
CA TYR A 134 -21.91 2.32 9.61
C TYR A 134 -21.44 1.60 8.34
N THR A 135 -21.79 2.13 7.16
CA THR A 135 -21.60 1.44 5.87
C THR A 135 -20.82 2.27 4.85
N ASP A 136 -20.59 3.55 5.13
CA ASP A 136 -19.93 4.51 4.25
C ASP A 136 -19.09 5.49 5.09
N ALA A 137 -18.04 6.02 4.48
CA ALA A 137 -17.21 7.03 5.09
C ALA A 137 -16.60 7.97 4.04
N ILE A 138 -16.32 9.19 4.46
CA ILE A 138 -15.57 10.19 3.69
C ILE A 138 -14.39 10.63 4.55
N LEU A 139 -13.18 10.34 4.08
CA LEU A 139 -11.94 10.73 4.73
C LEU A 139 -11.22 11.79 3.91
N TYR A 140 -10.85 12.89 4.56
CA TYR A 140 -10.14 13.99 3.91
C TYR A 140 -8.67 13.94 4.30
N ARG A 141 -7.77 13.80 3.34
CA ARG A 141 -6.33 13.69 3.59
C ARG A 141 -5.57 14.70 2.76
N ASP A 142 -4.90 15.63 3.43
CA ASP A 142 -3.85 16.38 2.76
C ASP A 142 -2.64 15.43 2.58
N TYR A 143 -1.94 15.55 1.46
CA TYR A 143 -0.84 14.64 1.12
C TYR A 143 0.42 15.36 0.64
N SER A 144 1.51 14.60 0.65
CA SER A 144 2.78 14.97 0.04
C SER A 144 3.39 13.73 -0.60
N ILE A 145 3.64 13.80 -1.91
CA ILE A 145 4.45 12.83 -2.61
C ILE A 145 5.76 13.49 -2.94
N GLN A 146 6.86 12.87 -2.54
CA GLN A 146 8.19 13.30 -2.90
C GLN A 146 8.82 12.24 -3.79
N THR A 147 9.31 12.66 -4.95
CA THR A 147 10.16 11.84 -5.80
C THR A 147 11.57 12.44 -5.81
N VAL A 148 12.58 11.58 -5.68
CA VAL A 148 13.99 11.96 -5.74
C VAL A 148 14.63 11.17 -6.87
N MET A 149 15.23 11.87 -7.82
CA MET A 149 16.01 11.29 -8.90
C MET A 149 17.46 11.74 -8.80
N THR A 150 18.39 10.80 -8.70
CA THR A 150 19.81 11.11 -8.60
C THR A 150 20.48 10.93 -9.96
N HIS A 151 20.96 12.04 -10.53
CA HIS A 151 21.75 12.02 -11.76
C HIS A 151 23.17 12.52 -11.49
N ALA A 152 24.18 11.73 -11.83
CA ALA A 152 25.59 12.04 -11.58
C ALA A 152 25.91 12.42 -10.11
N GLY A 153 25.17 11.85 -9.16
CA GLY A 153 25.31 12.13 -7.72
C GLY A 153 24.61 13.40 -7.23
N ILE A 154 23.90 14.13 -8.11
CA ILE A 154 23.10 15.30 -7.75
C ILE A 154 21.63 14.86 -7.62
N PRO A 155 21.02 15.00 -6.43
CA PRO A 155 19.61 14.72 -6.26
C PRO A 155 18.75 15.85 -6.84
N ASP A 156 17.80 15.48 -7.69
CA ASP A 156 16.69 16.31 -8.13
C ASP A 156 15.42 15.84 -7.41
N THR A 157 14.66 16.77 -6.84
CA THR A 157 13.51 16.46 -5.99
C THR A 157 12.27 17.16 -6.52
N THR A 158 11.25 16.39 -6.86
CA THR A 158 9.93 16.90 -7.24
C THR A 158 8.95 16.58 -6.13
N ASN A 159 8.12 17.55 -5.76
CA ASN A 159 7.07 17.36 -4.76
C ASN A 159 5.70 17.61 -5.38
N TYR A 160 4.76 16.74 -5.05
CA TYR A 160 3.36 16.81 -5.43
C TYR A 160 2.54 16.95 -4.15
N HIS A 161 1.64 17.93 -4.12
CA HIS A 161 0.90 18.28 -2.92
C HIS A 161 -0.55 18.64 -3.25
N GLY A 162 -1.45 18.11 -2.44
CA GLY A 162 -2.87 18.37 -2.59
C GLY A 162 -3.67 17.75 -1.47
N GLN A 163 -4.97 17.62 -1.73
CA GLN A 163 -5.93 16.98 -0.87
C GLN A 163 -6.60 15.82 -1.61
N ALA A 164 -6.53 14.64 -1.02
CA ALA A 164 -7.26 13.46 -1.45
C ALA A 164 -8.52 13.31 -0.60
N THR A 165 -9.67 13.21 -1.26
CA THR A 165 -10.93 12.81 -0.62
C THR A 165 -11.21 11.35 -0.96
N PHE A 166 -11.22 10.50 0.05
CA PHE A 166 -11.53 9.09 -0.08
C PHE A 166 -12.96 8.83 0.35
N HIS A 167 -13.78 8.35 -0.57
CA HIS A 167 -15.11 7.82 -0.31
C HIS A 167 -14.99 6.30 -0.18
N LEU A 168 -15.27 5.81 1.03
CA LEU A 168 -15.16 4.40 1.38
C LEU A 168 -16.53 3.79 1.62
N ILE A 169 -16.65 2.52 1.29
CA ILE A 169 -17.83 1.71 1.54
C ILE A 169 -17.43 0.43 2.27
N GLN A 170 -18.36 -0.08 3.07
CA GLN A 170 -18.26 -1.40 3.65
C GLN A 170 -18.80 -2.44 2.65
N GLU A 171 -17.92 -3.33 2.22
CA GLU A 171 -18.22 -4.45 1.32
C GLU A 171 -18.71 -5.68 2.10
N THR A 172 -18.98 -6.76 1.35
CA THR A 172 -19.30 -8.07 1.94
C THR A 172 -18.22 -8.49 2.93
N LEU A 173 -18.60 -9.17 4.02
CA LEU A 173 -17.71 -9.54 5.14
C LEU A 173 -17.26 -8.37 6.04
N SER A 174 -17.92 -7.21 5.94
CA SER A 174 -17.66 -6.04 6.78
C SER A 174 -16.27 -5.41 6.59
N TRP A 175 -15.64 -5.65 5.44
CA TRP A 175 -14.38 -5.02 5.07
C TRP A 175 -14.61 -3.69 4.39
N TRP A 176 -13.79 -2.70 4.72
CA TRP A 176 -13.84 -1.38 4.10
C TRP A 176 -12.98 -1.34 2.84
N THR A 177 -13.42 -0.60 1.83
CA THR A 177 -12.67 -0.33 0.61
C THR A 177 -12.94 1.07 0.10
N ILE A 178 -12.02 1.64 -0.66
CA ILE A 178 -12.18 2.92 -1.35
C ILE A 178 -12.99 2.67 -2.62
N GLN A 179 -14.14 3.33 -2.72
CA GLN A 179 -14.99 3.31 -3.92
C GLN A 179 -14.73 4.51 -4.82
N TRP A 180 -14.43 5.67 -4.26
CA TRP A 180 -14.13 6.84 -5.06
C TRP A 180 -13.03 7.64 -4.41
N TRP A 181 -12.09 8.07 -5.24
CA TRP A 181 -10.98 8.91 -4.84
C TRP A 181 -10.98 10.16 -5.73
N GLU A 182 -11.20 11.29 -5.10
CA GLU A 182 -11.04 12.61 -5.71
C GLU A 182 -9.70 13.23 -5.26
N ASP A 183 -8.91 13.69 -6.22
CA ASP A 183 -7.73 14.51 -5.98
C ASP A 183 -8.05 16.00 -6.19
N LEU A 184 -7.40 16.87 -5.44
CA LEU A 184 -7.46 18.32 -5.59
C LEU A 184 -6.07 18.92 -5.35
N PRO A 185 -5.56 19.77 -6.26
CA PRO A 185 -4.26 20.40 -6.07
C PRO A 185 -4.31 21.38 -4.90
N ALA A 186 -3.20 21.50 -4.17
CA ALA A 186 -3.11 22.43 -3.02
C ALA A 186 -3.35 23.90 -3.42
N GLN A 187 -3.02 24.24 -4.67
CA GLN A 187 -3.28 25.53 -5.30
C GLN A 187 -3.29 25.37 -6.82
N SER A 188 -3.96 26.28 -7.54
CA SER A 188 -3.98 26.25 -9.00
C SER A 188 -2.57 26.25 -9.60
N GLY A 189 -2.28 25.27 -10.47
CA GLY A 189 -1.00 25.10 -11.14
C GLY A 189 0.12 24.47 -10.30
N ALA A 190 -0.17 24.02 -9.08
CA ALA A 190 0.75 23.15 -8.33
C ALA A 190 0.63 21.71 -8.80
N LEU A 191 1.75 20.98 -8.75
CA LEU A 191 1.77 19.56 -9.04
C LEU A 191 1.04 18.76 -7.96
N ASP A 192 0.21 17.81 -8.38
CA ASP A 192 -0.66 17.02 -7.52
C ASP A 192 -0.57 15.50 -7.82
N TRP A 193 -1.43 14.70 -7.20
CA TRP A 193 -1.42 13.25 -7.35
C TRP A 193 -1.89 12.85 -8.76
N GLY A 194 -2.82 13.60 -9.34
CA GLY A 194 -3.25 13.51 -10.72
C GLY A 194 -2.06 13.64 -11.66
N ASP A 195 -1.30 14.72 -11.54
CA ASP A 195 -0.07 14.97 -12.32
C ASP A 195 0.94 13.84 -12.14
N PHE A 196 1.20 13.42 -10.90
CA PHE A 196 2.12 12.32 -10.63
C PHE A 196 1.69 11.03 -11.32
N LYS A 197 0.41 10.63 -11.19
CA LYS A 197 -0.12 9.43 -11.82
C LYS A 197 -0.11 9.52 -13.34
N ALA A 198 -0.37 10.71 -13.88
CA ALA A 198 -0.37 10.97 -15.32
C ALA A 198 0.98 10.70 -15.99
N GLU A 199 2.10 10.84 -15.28
CA GLU A 199 3.44 10.51 -15.78
C GLU A 199 3.61 9.01 -16.09
N TYR A 200 2.80 8.15 -15.45
CA TYR A 200 2.91 6.70 -15.53
C TYR A 200 1.73 6.03 -16.23
N ARG A 201 0.77 6.81 -16.73
CA ARG A 201 -0.31 6.32 -17.59
C ARG A 201 0.22 6.15 -19.02
N GLN A 202 0.42 4.89 -19.42
CA GLN A 202 0.88 4.48 -20.76
C GLN A 202 -0.28 4.00 -21.63
#